data_AF-A0A370DHP5-F1
#
_entry.id   AF-A0A370DHP5-F1
#
_cell.length_a   1.000
_cell.length_b   1.000
_cell.length_c   1.000
_cell.angle_alpha   90.00
_cell.angle_beta   90.00
_cell.angle_gamma   90.00
#
_symmetry.space_group_name_H-M   'P 1'
#
loop_
_entity.id
_entity.type
_entity.pdbx_description
1 polymer ?
#
loop_
_entity_poly.entity_id
_entity_poly.type
_entity_poly.pdbx_seq_one_letter_code
_entity_poly.pdbx_strand_id
1 'polypeptide(L)'
;MKKYLFSLLSLFFVVYSASAKEINSLVLFYDEVEQDAGSQVMRYIVNKQYLRIDNGDDNADFILFNVKEKTIYSINHEDRTILKIENHPWQQPEFNFKVVAGEKAMQGAPMVANKQVYSYQVLAGDKICTRVSLVKDMYAEDMKIFYQYQQVLSGQQVVTLKNTPEELHTPCFLIDQVYHSGNYYKVGLPVHISFSRGYEKFLKDFKESKFNKKIFLKPEGYEEYTAAF
;
A
#
# COMPACT_ATOMS: atom_id res chain seq x y z
N MET A 1 56.43 45.05 -30.68
CA MET A 1 56.40 43.87 -29.78
C MET A 1 55.17 43.97 -28.88
N LYS A 2 54.05 43.33 -29.25
CA LYS A 2 52.78 43.34 -28.50
C LYS A 2 52.68 42.06 -27.66
N LYS A 3 52.53 42.22 -26.35
CA LYS A 3 52.31 41.14 -25.37
C LYS A 3 50.87 40.61 -25.53
N TYR A 4 50.71 39.30 -25.68
CA TYR A 4 49.41 38.63 -25.60
C TYR A 4 49.13 38.28 -24.14
N LEU A 5 48.02 38.81 -23.62
CA LEU A 5 47.50 38.58 -22.29
C LEU A 5 46.59 37.35 -22.34
N PHE A 6 47.05 36.23 -21.78
CA PHE A 6 46.23 35.03 -21.59
C PHE A 6 45.25 35.29 -20.43
N SER A 7 43.95 35.35 -20.72
CA SER A 7 42.90 35.42 -19.70
C SER A 7 42.39 33.99 -19.45
N LEU A 8 42.71 33.44 -18.27
CA LEU A 8 42.12 32.21 -17.75
C LEU A 8 40.68 32.52 -17.29
N LEU A 9 39.69 31.96 -17.98
CA LEU A 9 38.30 31.99 -17.53
C LEU A 9 38.03 30.72 -16.71
N SER A 10 38.23 30.81 -15.40
CA SER A 10 37.86 29.75 -14.46
C SER A 10 36.33 29.65 -14.36
N LEU A 11 35.77 28.62 -14.99
CA LEU A 11 34.36 28.28 -14.90
C LEU A 11 34.06 27.70 -13.51
N PHE A 12 33.55 28.53 -12.60
CA PHE A 12 33.03 28.07 -11.31
C PHE A 12 31.72 27.30 -11.55
N PHE A 13 31.80 25.97 -11.61
CA PHE A 13 30.63 25.11 -11.46
C PHE A 13 30.15 25.20 -10.01
N VAL A 14 29.16 26.06 -9.77
CA VAL A 14 28.38 26.04 -8.52
C VAL A 14 27.54 24.76 -8.55
N VAL A 15 28.01 23.72 -7.87
CA VAL A 15 27.21 22.52 -7.60
C VAL A 15 26.11 22.93 -6.62
N TYR A 16 24.93 23.25 -7.15
CA TYR A 16 23.71 23.37 -6.36
C TYR A 16 23.37 21.97 -5.84
N SER A 17 23.89 21.62 -4.66
CA SER A 17 23.39 20.48 -3.91
C SER A 17 21.94 20.78 -3.54
N ALA A 18 21.01 20.34 -4.39
CA ALA A 18 19.59 20.32 -4.06
C ALA A 18 19.44 19.47 -2.80
N SER A 19 19.36 20.13 -1.63
CA SER A 19 19.05 19.49 -0.37
C SER A 19 17.72 18.78 -0.57
N ALA A 20 17.79 17.46 -0.68
CA ALA A 20 16.63 16.67 -0.97
C ALA A 20 15.70 16.78 0.23
N LYS A 21 14.51 17.37 0.01
CA LYS A 21 13.56 17.64 1.07
C LYS A 21 13.21 16.33 1.77
N GLU A 22 13.53 16.24 3.06
CA GLU A 22 13.13 15.11 3.89
C GLU A 22 11.61 15.16 4.13
N ILE A 23 10.99 13.98 4.19
CA ILE A 23 9.58 13.81 4.52
C ILE A 23 9.43 12.86 5.71
N ASN A 24 8.69 13.31 6.73
CA ASN A 24 8.30 12.45 7.85
C ASN A 24 7.31 11.40 7.35
N SER A 25 7.56 10.14 7.67
CA SER A 25 6.72 9.01 7.28
C SER A 25 6.60 8.02 8.43
N LEU A 26 5.46 7.34 8.49
CA LEU A 26 5.29 6.13 9.28
C LEU A 26 5.82 4.94 8.47
N VAL A 27 6.60 4.09 9.13
CA VAL A 27 7.12 2.84 8.59
C VAL A 27 6.46 1.70 9.33
N LEU A 28 5.87 0.76 8.60
CA LEU A 28 5.30 -0.48 9.12
C LEU A 28 6.04 -1.66 8.50
N PHE A 29 6.47 -2.60 9.33
CA PHE A 29 7.07 -3.85 8.89
C PHE A 29 6.07 -4.97 9.09
N TYR A 30 5.78 -5.70 8.03
CA TYR A 30 4.83 -6.79 8.02
C TYR A 30 5.49 -8.10 7.58
N ASP A 31 5.15 -9.20 8.24
CA ASP A 31 5.31 -10.54 7.65
C ASP A 31 4.03 -10.83 6.86
N GLU A 32 4.13 -11.05 5.56
CA GLU A 32 3.03 -11.45 4.68
C GLU A 32 3.21 -12.91 4.27
N VAL A 33 2.16 -13.70 4.48
CA VAL A 33 2.14 -15.14 4.20
C VAL A 33 1.08 -15.39 3.14
N GLU A 34 1.52 -15.94 2.02
CA GLU A 34 0.62 -16.49 1.02
C GLU A 34 0.66 -18.01 1.07
N GLN A 35 -0.48 -18.63 0.73
CA GLN A 35 -0.57 -20.07 0.63
C GLN A 35 0.51 -20.57 -0.35
N ASP A 36 1.29 -21.55 0.09
CA ASP A 36 2.36 -22.22 -0.68
C ASP A 36 3.60 -21.38 -1.03
N ALA A 37 3.62 -20.07 -0.76
CA ALA A 37 4.78 -19.19 -1.07
C ALA A 37 5.69 -18.88 0.14
N GLY A 38 5.25 -19.21 1.35
CA GLY A 38 5.97 -18.91 2.59
C GLY A 38 5.77 -17.47 3.09
N SER A 39 6.57 -17.08 4.08
CA SER A 39 6.50 -15.74 4.70
C SER A 39 7.51 -14.78 4.06
N GLN A 40 7.07 -13.58 3.75
CA GLN A 40 7.88 -12.50 3.19
C GLN A 40 7.82 -11.25 4.08
N VAL A 41 8.97 -10.62 4.29
CA VAL A 41 9.05 -9.37 5.06
C VAL A 41 8.83 -8.20 4.12
N MET A 42 7.79 -7.41 4.41
CA MET A 42 7.41 -6.24 3.64
C MET A 42 7.53 -4.98 4.49
N ARG A 43 8.04 -3.91 3.91
CA ARG A 43 8.15 -2.58 4.52
C ARG A 43 7.19 -1.63 3.80
N TYR A 44 6.33 -1.00 4.58
CA TYR A 44 5.35 -0.02 4.14
C TYR A 44 5.76 1.35 4.67
N ILE A 45 6.02 2.32 3.78
CA ILE A 45 6.39 3.68 4.14
C ILE A 45 5.27 4.61 3.69
N VAL A 46 4.54 5.20 4.63
CA VAL A 46 3.35 6.01 4.37
C VAL A 46 3.52 7.43 4.90
N ASN A 47 3.03 8.39 4.13
CA ASN A 47 2.86 9.77 4.53
C ASN A 47 1.65 10.37 3.80
N LYS A 48 1.38 11.66 4.03
CA LYS A 48 0.23 12.37 3.44
C LYS A 48 0.21 12.40 1.90
N GLN A 49 1.33 12.11 1.23
CA GLN A 49 1.48 12.22 -0.22
C GLN A 49 1.62 10.87 -0.91
N TYR A 50 2.22 9.89 -0.23
CA TYR A 50 2.60 8.61 -0.84
C TYR A 50 2.42 7.44 0.14
N LEU A 51 2.19 6.26 -0.43
CA LEU A 51 2.49 4.98 0.21
C LEU A 51 3.49 4.25 -0.69
N ARG A 52 4.62 3.84 -0.14
CA ARG A 52 5.60 2.93 -0.78
C ARG A 52 5.57 1.58 -0.09
N ILE A 53 5.59 0.49 -0.86
CA ILE A 53 5.67 -0.88 -0.36
C ILE A 53 6.86 -1.54 -1.05
N ASP A 54 7.83 -2.00 -0.27
CA ASP A 54 9.02 -2.69 -0.75
C ASP A 54 9.44 -3.80 0.23
N ASN A 55 10.55 -4.48 -0.05
CA ASN A 55 11.08 -5.57 0.78
C ASN A 55 12.10 -5.10 1.85
N GLY A 56 12.23 -3.79 2.08
CA GLY A 56 13.23 -3.22 2.99
C GLY A 56 14.48 -2.63 2.30
N ASP A 57 14.72 -2.95 1.03
CA ASP A 57 15.78 -2.35 0.21
C ASP A 57 15.22 -1.21 -0.65
N ASP A 58 15.88 -0.06 -0.62
CA ASP A 58 15.47 1.13 -1.38
C ASP A 58 15.66 0.94 -2.90
N ASN A 59 16.47 -0.04 -3.32
CA ASN A 59 16.74 -0.37 -4.73
C ASN A 59 15.96 -1.59 -5.24
N ALA A 60 15.17 -2.25 -4.39
CA ALA A 60 14.32 -3.34 -4.81
C ALA A 60 13.06 -2.84 -5.52
N ASP A 61 12.40 -3.75 -6.25
CA ASP A 61 11.08 -3.52 -6.81
C ASP A 61 10.12 -3.01 -5.73
N PHE A 62 9.26 -2.07 -6.12
CA PHE A 62 8.37 -1.43 -5.18
C PHE A 62 7.03 -1.06 -5.80
N ILE A 63 6.03 -0.99 -4.93
CA ILE A 63 4.74 -0.38 -5.24
C ILE A 63 4.77 1.05 -4.70
N LEU A 64 4.30 1.99 -5.51
CA LEU A 64 4.14 3.39 -5.15
C LEU A 64 2.70 3.83 -5.42
N PHE A 65 2.00 4.19 -4.36
CA PHE A 65 0.71 4.87 -4.45
C PHE A 65 0.89 6.37 -4.31
N ASN A 66 0.45 7.13 -5.32
CA ASN A 66 0.40 8.59 -5.28
C ASN A 66 -1.00 9.04 -4.86
N VAL A 67 -1.11 9.64 -3.67
CA VAL A 67 -2.38 10.02 -3.03
C VAL A 67 -3.15 11.06 -3.85
N LYS A 68 -2.43 12.03 -4.43
CA LYS A 68 -3.05 13.12 -5.18
C LYS A 68 -3.63 12.63 -6.50
N GLU A 69 -2.88 11.76 -7.18
CA GLU A 69 -3.28 11.21 -8.48
C GLU A 69 -4.27 10.04 -8.33
N LYS A 70 -4.30 9.42 -7.14
CA LYS A 70 -4.99 8.14 -6.88
C LYS A 70 -4.51 7.04 -7.83
N THR A 71 -3.21 7.00 -8.08
CA THR A 71 -2.59 6.05 -9.02
C THR A 71 -1.63 5.16 -8.28
N ILE A 72 -1.68 3.87 -8.57
CA ILE A 72 -0.71 2.89 -8.09
C ILE A 72 0.26 2.61 -9.24
N TYR A 73 1.55 2.64 -8.92
CA TYR A 73 2.63 2.26 -9.82
C TYR A 73 3.31 1.03 -9.23
N SER A 74 3.45 -0.04 -9.99
CA SER A 74 4.31 -1.19 -9.65
C SER A 74 5.58 -1.08 -10.50
N ILE A 75 6.71 -0.92 -9.83
CA ILE A 75 8.01 -0.69 -10.45
C ILE A 75 8.79 -2.00 -10.41
N ASN A 76 9.23 -2.45 -11.59
CA ASN A 76 10.14 -3.59 -11.75
C ASN A 76 11.48 -3.06 -12.29
N HIS A 77 12.55 -3.21 -11.50
CA HIS A 77 13.89 -2.74 -11.84
C HIS A 77 14.63 -3.67 -12.81
N GLU A 78 14.37 -4.97 -12.77
CA GLU A 78 14.97 -5.96 -13.67
C GLU A 78 14.54 -5.72 -15.13
N ASP A 79 13.24 -5.59 -15.34
CA ASP A 79 12.63 -5.37 -16.66
C ASP A 79 12.64 -3.89 -17.07
N ARG A 80 12.94 -2.97 -16.14
CA ARG A 80 12.83 -1.51 -16.30
C ARG A 80 11.44 -1.07 -16.75
N THR A 81 10.41 -1.63 -16.11
CA THR A 81 9.00 -1.35 -16.43
C THR A 81 8.25 -0.76 -15.24
N ILE A 82 7.16 -0.05 -15.55
CA ILE A 82 6.22 0.52 -14.60
C ILE A 82 4.81 0.10 -15.03
N LEU A 83 4.14 -0.73 -14.23
CA LEU A 83 2.71 -0.97 -14.37
C LEU A 83 1.93 0.10 -13.62
N LYS A 84 1.17 0.90 -14.36
CA LYS A 84 0.27 1.93 -13.87
C LYS A 84 -1.15 1.38 -13.72
N ILE A 85 -1.70 1.49 -12.52
CA ILE A 85 -3.10 1.19 -12.21
C ILE A 85 -3.80 2.51 -11.89
N GLU A 86 -4.72 2.90 -12.75
CA GLU A 86 -5.47 4.13 -12.63
C GLU A 86 -6.68 3.98 -11.70
N ASN A 87 -7.17 5.10 -11.17
CA ASN A 87 -8.33 5.10 -10.30
C ASN A 87 -9.62 4.84 -11.08
N HIS A 88 -10.15 3.64 -10.96
CA HIS A 88 -11.54 3.33 -11.25
C HIS A 88 -12.36 3.51 -9.97
N PRO A 89 -13.40 4.38 -9.96
CA PRO A 89 -14.20 4.59 -8.77
C PRO A 89 -14.77 3.27 -8.25
N TRP A 90 -14.32 2.85 -7.07
CA TRP A 90 -14.91 1.72 -6.38
C TRP A 90 -16.35 2.03 -5.99
N GLN A 91 -17.25 1.09 -6.28
CA GLN A 91 -18.63 1.13 -5.85
C GLN A 91 -18.97 -0.20 -5.21
N GLN A 92 -19.64 -0.12 -4.06
CA GLN A 92 -20.19 -1.31 -3.43
C GLN A 92 -21.34 -1.83 -4.29
N PRO A 93 -21.35 -3.12 -4.67
CA PRO A 93 -22.42 -3.69 -5.46
C PRO A 93 -23.58 -4.05 -4.54
N GLU A 94 -24.74 -4.29 -5.15
CA GLU A 94 -25.80 -5.02 -4.48
C GLU A 94 -25.51 -6.52 -4.54
N PHE A 95 -25.21 -7.10 -3.39
CA PHE A 95 -24.99 -8.54 -3.29
C PHE A 95 -26.33 -9.27 -3.14
N ASN A 96 -26.42 -10.46 -3.75
CA ASN A 96 -27.51 -11.41 -3.50
C ASN A 96 -27.35 -12.18 -2.16
N PHE A 97 -26.34 -11.83 -1.36
CA PHE A 97 -26.09 -12.36 -0.03
C PHE A 97 -25.91 -11.22 0.98
N LYS A 98 -26.18 -11.52 2.25
CA LYS A 98 -26.02 -10.56 3.35
C LYS A 98 -24.54 -10.33 3.63
N VAL A 99 -24.13 -9.07 3.76
CA VAL A 99 -22.80 -8.68 4.25
C VAL A 99 -22.93 -8.06 5.64
N VAL A 100 -22.16 -8.54 6.60
CA VAL A 100 -22.11 -7.98 7.96
C VAL A 100 -20.67 -7.69 8.31
N ALA A 101 -20.39 -6.45 8.73
CA ALA A 101 -19.11 -6.08 9.30
C ALA A 101 -19.31 -5.62 10.74
N GLY A 102 -18.38 -5.97 11.62
CA GLY A 102 -18.48 -5.61 13.04
C GLY A 102 -17.15 -5.69 13.75
N GLU A 103 -17.07 -4.94 14.84
CA GLU A 103 -15.90 -4.86 15.69
C GLU A 103 -16.21 -5.21 17.15
N LYS A 104 -15.25 -5.80 17.85
CA LYS A 104 -15.35 -6.13 19.28
C LYS A 104 -13.99 -6.09 19.95
N ALA A 105 -13.95 -5.66 21.21
CA ALA A 105 -12.71 -5.73 22.00
C ALA A 105 -12.25 -7.19 22.16
N MET A 106 -10.95 -7.44 22.02
CA MET A 106 -10.37 -8.77 22.24
C MET A 106 -9.93 -8.92 23.70
N GLN A 107 -10.78 -9.53 24.52
CA GLN A 107 -10.46 -9.81 25.92
C GLN A 107 -9.25 -10.75 26.01
N GLY A 108 -8.26 -10.39 26.84
CA GLY A 108 -7.04 -11.17 27.04
C GLY A 108 -6.00 -11.09 25.92
N ALA A 109 -6.23 -10.31 24.85
CA ALA A 109 -5.21 -10.05 23.85
C ALA A 109 -4.08 -9.19 24.45
N PRO A 110 -2.81 -9.43 24.06
CA PRO A 110 -1.71 -8.57 24.47
C PRO A 110 -1.94 -7.15 23.96
N MET A 111 -1.57 -6.16 24.77
CA MET A 111 -1.60 -4.77 24.34
C MET A 111 -0.53 -4.51 23.28
N VAL A 112 -0.86 -3.65 22.33
CA VAL A 112 0.09 -3.15 21.33
C VAL A 112 0.26 -1.66 21.57
N ALA A 113 1.50 -1.21 21.80
CA ALA A 113 1.78 0.17 22.20
C ALA A 113 0.94 0.64 23.40
N ASN A 114 0.76 -0.23 24.41
CA ASN A 114 -0.09 -0.01 25.59
C ASN A 114 -1.57 0.28 25.28
N LYS A 115 -2.07 -0.15 24.11
CA LYS A 115 -3.46 0.01 23.68
C LYS A 115 -4.16 -1.34 23.50
N GLN A 116 -5.45 -1.34 23.75
CA GLN A 116 -6.34 -2.49 23.58
C GLN A 116 -6.47 -2.88 22.11
N VAL A 117 -6.40 -4.19 21.82
CA VAL A 117 -6.64 -4.75 20.49
C VAL A 117 -8.12 -5.10 20.30
N TYR A 118 -8.65 -4.82 19.12
CA TYR A 118 -10.01 -5.12 18.68
C TYR A 118 -9.99 -6.10 17.51
N SER A 119 -10.98 -6.98 17.47
CA SER A 119 -11.25 -7.83 16.31
C SER A 119 -12.30 -7.14 15.45
N TYR A 120 -12.00 -6.97 14.17
CA TYR A 120 -12.91 -6.58 13.11
C TYR A 120 -13.13 -7.77 12.18
N GLN A 121 -14.37 -8.07 11.84
CA GLN A 121 -14.72 -9.20 10.98
C GLN A 121 -15.69 -8.76 9.89
N VAL A 122 -15.52 -9.34 8.69
CA VAL A 122 -16.48 -9.20 7.59
C VAL A 122 -17.01 -10.59 7.24
N LEU A 123 -18.34 -10.71 7.25
CA LEU A 123 -19.06 -11.94 6.95
C LEU A 123 -19.84 -11.79 5.66
N ALA A 124 -19.84 -12.84 4.85
CA ALA A 124 -20.75 -13.03 3.72
C ALA A 124 -21.68 -14.21 4.05
N GLY A 125 -22.94 -13.91 4.32
CA GLY A 125 -23.86 -14.86 4.95
C GLY A 125 -23.40 -15.20 6.37
N ASP A 126 -23.09 -16.47 6.61
CA ASP A 126 -22.57 -17.04 7.86
C ASP A 126 -21.05 -17.29 7.83
N LYS A 127 -20.40 -17.06 6.69
CA LYS A 127 -18.96 -17.30 6.51
C LYS A 127 -18.16 -16.04 6.82
N ILE A 128 -17.14 -16.18 7.66
CA ILE A 128 -16.16 -15.13 7.89
C ILE A 128 -15.17 -15.11 6.73
N CYS A 129 -15.10 -13.99 6.01
CA CYS A 129 -14.21 -13.82 4.87
C CYS A 129 -12.93 -13.07 5.30
N THR A 130 -13.10 -11.92 5.96
CA THR A 130 -11.98 -11.12 6.49
C THR A 130 -11.98 -11.17 8.01
N ARG A 131 -10.80 -11.36 8.62
CA ARG A 131 -10.54 -11.08 10.04
C ARG A 131 -9.37 -10.11 10.17
N VAL A 132 -9.56 -9.08 10.98
CA VAL A 132 -8.50 -8.13 11.33
C VAL A 132 -8.43 -7.98 12.83
N SER A 133 -7.23 -8.11 13.39
CA SER A 133 -6.92 -7.58 14.72
C SER A 133 -6.30 -6.20 14.53
N LEU A 134 -6.79 -5.18 15.24
CA LEU A 134 -6.34 -3.81 15.07
C LEU A 134 -6.29 -3.03 16.39
N VAL A 135 -5.53 -1.94 16.38
CA VAL A 135 -5.52 -0.94 17.46
C VAL A 135 -6.31 0.29 16.99
N LYS A 136 -7.41 0.59 17.68
CA LYS A 136 -8.30 1.71 17.32
C LYS A 136 -7.59 3.06 17.32
N ASP A 137 -7.95 3.88 16.34
CA ASP A 137 -7.51 5.28 16.16
C ASP A 137 -5.99 5.49 16.04
N MET A 138 -5.20 4.41 16.05
CA MET A 138 -3.75 4.46 15.91
C MET A 138 -3.39 4.78 14.45
N TYR A 139 -2.65 5.87 14.25
CA TYR A 139 -2.25 6.38 12.94
C TYR A 139 -3.42 6.64 11.98
N ALA A 140 -4.54 7.17 12.49
CA ALA A 140 -5.76 7.36 11.71
C ALA A 140 -5.55 8.13 10.39
N GLU A 141 -4.70 9.15 10.36
CA GLU A 141 -4.40 9.90 9.13
C GLU A 141 -3.63 9.07 8.10
N ASP A 142 -2.67 8.25 8.54
CA ASP A 142 -1.94 7.34 7.65
C ASP A 142 -2.83 6.19 7.17
N MET A 143 -3.71 5.67 8.02
CA MET A 143 -4.65 4.61 7.63
C MET A 143 -5.68 5.08 6.59
N LYS A 144 -5.99 6.38 6.51
CA LYS A 144 -6.76 6.92 5.36
C LYS A 144 -6.06 6.70 4.03
N ILE A 145 -4.72 6.71 4.00
CA ILE A 145 -3.95 6.45 2.78
C ILE A 145 -4.07 4.98 2.37
N PHE A 146 -3.99 4.06 3.33
CA PHE A 146 -4.24 2.64 3.09
C PHE A 146 -5.67 2.37 2.61
N TYR A 147 -6.66 3.04 3.21
CA TYR A 147 -8.04 2.98 2.71
C TYR A 147 -8.13 3.43 1.25
N GLN A 148 -7.53 4.57 0.90
CA GLN A 148 -7.53 5.06 -0.48
C GLN A 148 -6.81 4.12 -1.46
N TYR A 149 -5.65 3.60 -1.06
CA TYR A 149 -4.92 2.58 -1.83
C TYR A 149 -5.79 1.36 -2.11
N GLN A 150 -6.46 0.84 -1.08
CA GLN A 150 -7.37 -0.30 -1.22
C GLN A 150 -8.53 0.00 -2.17
N GLN A 151 -9.08 1.22 -2.13
CA GLN A 151 -10.18 1.61 -3.01
C GLN A 151 -9.75 1.63 -4.48
N VAL A 152 -8.53 2.10 -4.78
CA VAL A 152 -7.99 2.06 -6.16
C VAL A 152 -7.77 0.62 -6.62
N LEU A 153 -7.17 -0.22 -5.77
CA LEU A 153 -7.00 -1.65 -6.08
C LEU A 153 -8.34 -2.33 -6.35
N SER A 154 -9.32 -2.18 -5.45
CA SER A 154 -10.63 -2.80 -5.59
C SER A 154 -11.38 -2.26 -6.82
N GLY A 155 -11.22 -0.97 -7.15
CA GLY A 155 -11.74 -0.39 -8.39
C GLY A 155 -11.24 -1.14 -9.63
N GLN A 156 -9.93 -1.43 -9.70
CA GLN A 156 -9.33 -2.24 -10.76
C GLN A 156 -9.86 -3.67 -10.78
N GLN A 157 -10.02 -4.30 -9.61
CA GLN A 157 -10.53 -5.66 -9.51
C GLN A 157 -11.99 -5.78 -10.00
N VAL A 158 -12.82 -4.76 -9.71
CA VAL A 158 -14.21 -4.72 -10.18
C VAL A 158 -14.29 -4.66 -11.70
N VAL A 159 -13.52 -3.77 -12.34
CA VAL A 159 -13.58 -3.61 -13.81
C VAL A 159 -13.06 -4.85 -14.56
N THR A 160 -12.19 -5.63 -13.93
CA THR A 160 -11.62 -6.87 -14.49
C THR A 160 -12.34 -8.14 -14.03
N LEU A 161 -13.39 -8.04 -13.21
CA LEU A 161 -14.13 -9.20 -12.69
C LEU A 161 -14.62 -10.14 -13.80
N LYS A 162 -15.05 -9.59 -14.95
CA LYS A 162 -15.48 -10.34 -16.13
C LYS A 162 -14.42 -11.32 -16.66
N ASN A 163 -13.14 -11.08 -16.36
CA ASN A 163 -12.01 -11.91 -16.76
C ASN A 163 -11.77 -13.06 -15.78
N THR A 164 -12.46 -13.08 -14.64
CA THR A 164 -12.44 -14.16 -13.65
C THR A 164 -13.58 -15.15 -13.98
N PRO A 165 -13.32 -16.47 -13.97
CA PRO A 165 -14.37 -17.47 -14.15
C PRO A 165 -15.48 -17.37 -13.08
N GLU A 166 -16.74 -17.54 -13.49
CA GLU A 166 -17.91 -17.39 -12.62
C GLU A 166 -17.89 -18.36 -11.43
N GLU A 167 -17.32 -19.56 -11.60
CA GLU A 167 -17.14 -20.53 -10.52
C GLU A 167 -16.26 -20.03 -9.37
N LEU A 168 -15.40 -19.03 -9.60
CA LEU A 168 -14.57 -18.40 -8.58
C LEU A 168 -15.29 -17.26 -7.86
N HIS A 169 -16.46 -16.81 -8.34
CA HIS A 169 -17.24 -15.70 -7.76
C HIS A 169 -17.98 -16.09 -6.47
N THR A 170 -17.29 -16.80 -5.57
CA THR A 170 -17.82 -17.14 -4.25
C THR A 170 -18.04 -15.87 -3.41
N PRO A 171 -18.96 -15.88 -2.44
CA PRO A 171 -19.23 -14.70 -1.61
C PRO A 171 -17.98 -14.13 -0.93
N CYS A 172 -17.08 -14.97 -0.42
CA CYS A 172 -15.84 -14.47 0.20
C CYS A 172 -14.81 -14.00 -0.83
N PHE A 173 -14.73 -14.60 -2.01
CA PHE A 173 -13.89 -14.06 -3.09
C PHE A 173 -14.32 -12.65 -3.47
N LEU A 174 -15.63 -12.46 -3.66
CA LEU A 174 -16.20 -11.14 -4.00
C LEU A 174 -15.93 -10.11 -2.89
N ILE A 175 -15.98 -10.50 -1.62
CA ILE A 175 -15.76 -9.58 -0.50
C ILE A 175 -14.28 -9.29 -0.24
N ASP A 176 -13.41 -10.30 -0.27
CA ASP A 176 -12.01 -10.16 0.13
C ASP A 176 -11.10 -9.71 -1.02
N GLN A 177 -11.44 -10.01 -2.28
CA GLN A 177 -10.58 -9.72 -3.44
C GLN A 177 -11.15 -8.63 -4.34
N VAL A 178 -12.43 -8.73 -4.69
CA VAL A 178 -13.01 -7.88 -5.75
C VAL A 178 -13.55 -6.57 -5.19
N TYR A 179 -14.52 -6.67 -4.28
CA TYR A 179 -15.21 -5.54 -3.68
C TYR A 179 -14.68 -5.20 -2.30
N HIS A 180 -13.40 -5.50 -2.05
CA HIS A 180 -12.78 -5.29 -0.75
C HIS A 180 -12.79 -3.81 -0.36
N SER A 181 -13.63 -3.47 0.62
CA SER A 181 -13.84 -2.06 1.01
C SER A 181 -12.65 -1.44 1.75
N GLY A 182 -11.84 -2.24 2.46
CA GLY A 182 -10.79 -1.71 3.34
C GLY A 182 -11.32 -0.91 4.53
N ASN A 183 -12.60 -1.04 4.89
CA ASN A 183 -13.23 -0.24 5.95
C ASN A 183 -12.56 -0.42 7.33
N TYR A 184 -11.85 -1.52 7.59
CA TYR A 184 -11.08 -1.68 8.82
C TYR A 184 -9.95 -0.64 8.96
N TYR A 185 -9.41 -0.09 7.87
CA TYR A 185 -8.44 1.01 7.93
C TYR A 185 -9.06 2.30 8.49
N LYS A 186 -10.38 2.48 8.38
CA LYS A 186 -11.06 3.61 9.04
C LYS A 186 -11.16 3.43 10.56
N VAL A 187 -10.98 2.21 11.06
CA VAL A 187 -11.07 1.88 12.48
C VAL A 187 -9.72 2.05 13.18
N GLY A 188 -8.62 1.64 12.54
CA GLY A 188 -7.28 1.83 13.09
C GLY A 188 -6.21 0.95 12.45
N LEU A 189 -5.03 0.92 13.07
CA LEU A 189 -3.86 0.20 12.60
C LEU A 189 -4.06 -1.33 12.67
N PRO A 190 -4.04 -2.06 11.54
CA PRO A 190 -4.07 -3.51 11.55
C PRO A 190 -2.78 -4.10 12.09
N VAL A 191 -2.88 -4.95 13.11
CA VAL A 191 -1.77 -5.73 13.67
C VAL A 191 -1.74 -7.15 13.13
N HIS A 192 -2.89 -7.67 12.70
CA HIS A 192 -2.99 -8.93 11.98
C HIS A 192 -4.18 -8.86 11.01
N ILE A 193 -4.00 -9.31 9.77
CA ILE A 193 -5.07 -9.48 8.77
C ILE A 193 -5.04 -10.92 8.28
N SER A 194 -6.20 -11.55 8.16
CA SER A 194 -6.40 -12.87 7.57
C SER A 194 -7.59 -12.82 6.61
N PHE A 195 -7.38 -13.33 5.40
CA PHE A 195 -8.42 -13.46 4.37
C PHE A 195 -8.77 -14.93 4.12
N SER A 196 -9.95 -15.16 3.55
CA SER A 196 -10.45 -16.51 3.25
C SER A 196 -9.58 -17.32 2.28
N ARG A 197 -8.75 -16.65 1.47
CA ARG A 197 -7.81 -17.27 0.52
C ARG A 197 -6.51 -17.81 1.14
N GLY A 198 -6.40 -17.81 2.48
CA GLY A 198 -5.18 -18.23 3.17
C GLY A 198 -4.06 -17.19 3.19
N TYR A 199 -4.36 -15.94 2.80
CA TYR A 199 -3.43 -14.82 2.96
C TYR A 199 -3.47 -14.33 4.40
N GLU A 200 -2.29 -14.15 5.00
CA GLU A 200 -2.13 -13.53 6.32
C GLU A 200 -1.08 -12.42 6.29
N LYS A 201 -1.25 -11.43 7.17
CA LYS A 201 -0.34 -10.30 7.31
C LYS A 201 -0.20 -9.91 8.77
N PHE A 202 1.01 -9.93 9.31
CA PHE A 202 1.32 -9.68 10.71
C PHE A 202 2.21 -8.47 10.89
N LEU A 203 1.78 -7.48 11.69
CA LEU A 203 2.62 -6.33 12.02
C LEU A 203 3.73 -6.77 12.97
N LYS A 204 4.98 -6.52 12.57
CA LYS A 204 6.18 -6.89 13.32
C LYS A 204 6.76 -5.73 14.09
N ASP A 205 6.80 -4.58 13.45
CA ASP A 205 7.33 -3.35 14.03
C ASP A 205 6.74 -2.15 13.31
N PHE A 206 6.77 -1.00 13.98
CA PHE A 206 6.41 0.28 13.39
C PHE A 206 7.24 1.41 14.00
N LYS A 207 7.57 2.41 13.19
CA LYS A 207 8.32 3.58 13.63
C LYS A 207 8.05 4.79 12.76
N GLU A 208 8.26 5.98 13.32
CA GLU A 208 8.34 7.21 12.53
C GLU A 208 9.78 7.44 12.08
N SER A 209 9.97 7.88 10.84
CA SER A 209 11.29 8.19 10.30
C SER A 209 11.23 9.28 9.23
N LYS A 210 12.40 9.80 8.88
CA LYS A 210 12.58 10.80 7.83
C LYS A 210 13.23 10.16 6.64
N PHE A 211 12.64 10.39 5.47
CA PHE A 211 13.16 9.87 4.22
C PHE A 211 13.44 10.98 3.24
N ASN A 212 14.46 10.77 2.42
CA ASN A 212 14.68 11.58 1.24
C ASN A 212 13.49 11.41 0.27
N LYS A 213 12.86 12.50 -0.17
CA LYS A 213 11.72 12.41 -1.10
C LYS A 213 11.97 11.58 -2.36
N LYS A 214 13.23 11.41 -2.78
CA LYS A 214 13.62 10.59 -3.94
C LYS A 214 13.13 9.15 -3.89
N ILE A 215 12.96 8.55 -2.70
CA ILE A 215 12.45 7.17 -2.61
C ILE A 215 10.97 7.04 -3.04
N PHE A 216 10.25 8.16 -3.14
CA PHE A 216 8.85 8.22 -3.57
C PHE A 216 8.70 8.69 -5.02
N LEU A 217 9.78 8.67 -5.80
CA LEU A 217 9.76 9.03 -7.21
C LEU A 217 9.83 7.78 -8.07
N LYS A 218 9.16 7.83 -9.23
CA LYS A 218 9.35 6.82 -10.27
C LYS A 218 10.76 6.95 -10.85
N PRO A 219 11.42 5.83 -11.20
CA PRO A 219 12.66 5.88 -11.94
C PRO A 219 12.46 6.49 -13.34
N GLU A 220 13.45 7.24 -13.80
CA GLU A 220 13.44 7.84 -15.14
C GLU A 220 13.83 6.80 -16.22
N GLY A 221 13.26 6.92 -17.42
CA GLY A 221 13.61 6.07 -18.55
C GLY A 221 13.16 4.60 -18.44
N TYR A 222 12.13 4.34 -17.63
CA TYR A 222 11.44 3.04 -17.57
C TYR A 222 10.23 3.07 -18.51
N GLU A 223 9.90 1.92 -19.07
CA GLU A 223 8.71 1.79 -19.94
C GLU A 223 7.45 1.70 -19.08
N GLU A 224 6.42 2.50 -19.40
CA GLU A 224 5.19 2.57 -18.62
C GLU A 224 4.03 1.92 -19.38
N TYR A 225 3.35 0.99 -18.72
CA TYR A 225 2.18 0.27 -19.22
C TYR A 225 0.98 0.56 -18.31
N THR A 226 -0.21 0.66 -18.88
CA THR A 226 -1.45 0.77 -18.08
C THR A 226 -2.11 -0.60 -17.95
N ALA A 227 -2.59 -0.94 -16.75
CA ALA A 227 -3.35 -2.16 -16.52
C ALA A 227 -4.56 -2.25 -17.47
N ALA A 228 -4.72 -3.37 -18.15
CA ALA A 228 -5.79 -3.61 -19.12
C ALA A 228 -7.14 -3.93 -18.44
N PHE A 229 -8.24 -3.75 -19.17
CA PHE A 229 -9.63 -3.88 -18.69
C PHE A 229 -10.42 -5.01 -19.34
#